data_AF-A0A933DR49-F1
#
_entry.id   AF-A0A933DR49-F1
#
_cell.length_a   1.000
_cell.length_b   1.000
_cell.length_c   1.000
_cell.angle_alpha   90.00
_cell.angle_beta   90.00
_cell.angle_gamma   90.00
#
_symmetry.space_group_name_H-M   'P 1'
#
loop_
_entity.id
_entity.type
_entity.pdbx_description
1 polymer ?
#
loop_
_entity_poly.entity_id
_entity_poly.type
_entity_poly.pdbx_seq_one_letter_code
_entity_poly.pdbx_strand_id
1 'polypeptide(L)'
;MVITIKELEELYGQGKYREIVSALEGLKLDPRPLSGEAPMLLRLAWAHHQLGDYQKSMVIFEELSMRHTLPETAGERDVLESALRGVVHGLIQTNGDFARVELIMGDLPPSLESDNVYLNAVLGRARKGEAIKPENVVWRIMATLDAVPYKTVSGHIVSNGAFALHNAAGQDEVKPYLPILPGLIFVAIRIYNVTGAAKNHLAGAAYRASLICESAGWLKFALIEAQTSHGLWTELAGSEGGDRYYSKLMEVQTHLMKLEGMMKKSN
;
A
#
# COMPACT_ATOMS: atom_id res chain seq x y z
N MET A 1 18.84 -7.32 -24.24
CA MET A 1 18.20 -8.50 -23.63
C MET A 1 16.75 -8.14 -23.43
N VAL A 2 15.79 -8.90 -23.97
CA VAL A 2 14.36 -8.59 -23.82
C VAL A 2 13.93 -9.13 -22.47
N ILE A 3 13.55 -8.25 -21.54
CA ILE A 3 13.04 -8.65 -20.23
C ILE A 3 11.66 -9.30 -20.38
N THR A 4 11.44 -10.40 -19.68
CA THR A 4 10.16 -11.14 -19.68
C THR A 4 9.23 -10.64 -18.58
N ILE A 5 7.93 -10.91 -18.70
CA ILE A 5 6.96 -10.62 -17.63
C ILE A 5 7.35 -11.29 -16.32
N LYS A 6 7.81 -12.54 -16.36
CA LYS A 6 8.23 -13.27 -15.16
C LYS A 6 9.38 -12.56 -14.44
N GLU A 7 10.39 -12.12 -15.17
CA GLU A 7 11.50 -11.35 -14.60
C GLU A 7 11.02 -10.01 -14.02
N LEU A 8 10.06 -9.35 -14.68
CA LEU A 8 9.46 -8.12 -14.14
C LEU A 8 8.67 -8.37 -12.84
N GLU A 9 7.94 -9.47 -12.73
CA GLU A 9 7.26 -9.86 -11.47
C GLU A 9 8.26 -10.14 -10.35
N GLU A 10 9.38 -10.80 -10.66
CA GLU A 10 10.44 -11.09 -9.70
C GLU A 10 11.10 -9.79 -9.19
N LEU A 11 11.43 -8.87 -10.10
CA LEU A 11 11.94 -7.54 -9.73
C LEU A 11 10.93 -6.78 -8.87
N TYR A 12 9.64 -6.84 -9.22
CA TYR A 12 8.59 -6.14 -8.50
C TYR A 12 8.42 -6.68 -7.08
N GLY A 13 8.40 -8.01 -6.92
CA GLY A 13 8.35 -8.68 -5.62
C GLY A 13 9.56 -8.37 -4.73
N GLN A 14 10.73 -8.13 -5.34
CA GLN A 14 11.95 -7.71 -4.64
C GLN A 14 11.99 -6.22 -4.30
N GLY A 15 11.03 -5.43 -4.80
CA GLY A 15 11.00 -3.98 -4.61
C GLY A 15 11.95 -3.20 -5.52
N LYS A 16 12.50 -3.83 -6.57
CA LYS A 16 13.45 -3.25 -7.52
C LYS A 16 12.74 -2.44 -8.61
N TYR A 17 11.97 -1.44 -8.18
CA TYR A 17 11.08 -0.71 -9.08
C TYR A 17 11.85 0.13 -10.11
N ARG A 18 13.05 0.62 -9.76
CA ARG A 18 13.89 1.36 -10.72
C ARG A 18 14.44 0.48 -11.83
N GLU A 19 14.75 -0.78 -11.54
CA GLU A 19 15.19 -1.73 -12.56
C GLU A 19 14.05 -1.99 -13.56
N ILE A 20 12.81 -2.13 -13.08
CA ILE A 20 11.62 -2.22 -13.95
C ILE A 20 11.46 -0.98 -14.82
N VAL A 21 11.51 0.21 -14.21
CA VAL A 21 11.40 1.48 -14.95
C VAL A 21 12.52 1.57 -15.98
N SER A 22 13.76 1.28 -15.62
CA SER A 22 14.91 1.36 -16.54
C SER A 22 14.83 0.35 -17.69
N ALA A 23 14.23 -0.83 -17.45
CA ALA A 23 14.08 -1.86 -18.47
C ALA A 23 12.95 -1.56 -19.48
N LEU A 24 11.95 -0.78 -19.08
CA LEU A 24 10.73 -0.55 -19.87
C LEU A 24 10.59 0.90 -20.37
N GLU A 25 11.13 1.89 -19.65
CA GLU A 25 11.02 3.30 -20.01
C GLU A 25 11.84 3.58 -21.29
N GLY A 26 11.19 4.21 -22.27
CA GLY A 26 11.75 4.42 -23.60
C GLY A 26 11.42 3.33 -24.62
N LEU A 27 10.85 2.19 -24.19
CA LEU A 27 10.22 1.24 -25.12
C LEU A 27 8.89 1.82 -25.60
N LYS A 28 8.62 1.70 -26.91
CA LYS A 28 7.32 2.07 -27.49
C LYS A 28 6.33 0.90 -27.35
N LEU A 29 5.92 0.62 -26.11
CA LEU A 29 4.96 -0.43 -25.81
C LEU A 29 3.54 -0.02 -26.27
N ASP A 30 2.83 -0.98 -26.86
CA ASP A 30 1.48 -0.84 -27.37
C ASP A 30 0.46 -1.26 -26.29
N PRO A 31 -0.37 -0.34 -25.81
CA PRO A 31 -1.36 -0.60 -24.76
C PRO A 31 -2.61 -1.36 -25.24
N ARG A 32 -2.74 -1.64 -26.55
CA ARG A 32 -3.92 -2.34 -27.10
C ARG A 32 -4.04 -3.78 -26.59
N PRO A 33 -5.25 -4.31 -26.41
CA PRO A 33 -5.45 -5.65 -25.85
C PRO A 33 -4.70 -6.78 -26.56
N LEU A 34 -4.64 -6.74 -27.89
CA LEU A 34 -4.01 -7.78 -28.71
C LEU A 34 -2.49 -7.63 -28.90
N SER A 35 -1.84 -6.63 -28.28
CA SER A 35 -0.39 -6.43 -28.44
C SER A 35 0.44 -7.44 -27.63
N GLY A 36 -0.11 -7.96 -26.54
CA GLY A 36 0.63 -8.73 -25.53
C GLY A 36 1.55 -7.89 -24.63
N GLU A 37 1.62 -6.58 -24.82
CA GLU A 37 2.51 -5.67 -24.09
C GLU A 37 1.82 -4.95 -22.92
N ALA A 38 0.49 -5.04 -22.83
CA ALA A 38 -0.29 -4.45 -21.74
C ALA A 38 0.15 -4.91 -20.33
N PRO A 39 0.53 -6.18 -20.08
CA PRO A 39 1.08 -6.57 -18.78
C PRO A 39 2.43 -5.91 -18.44
N MET A 40 3.27 -5.59 -19.45
CA MET A 40 4.53 -4.86 -19.23
C MET A 40 4.24 -3.41 -18.83
N LEU A 41 3.31 -2.76 -19.54
CA LEU A 41 2.84 -1.41 -19.21
C LEU A 41 2.22 -1.33 -17.82
N LEU A 42 1.42 -2.32 -17.44
CA LEU A 42 0.83 -2.41 -16.11
C LEU A 42 1.91 -2.47 -15.03
N ARG A 43 2.97 -3.25 -15.27
CA ARG A 43 4.08 -3.38 -14.32
C ARG A 43 4.91 -2.09 -14.23
N LEU A 44 5.13 -1.41 -15.36
CA LEU A 44 5.73 -0.07 -15.39
C LEU A 44 4.92 0.95 -14.59
N ALA A 45 3.60 0.97 -14.77
CA ALA A 45 2.71 1.86 -14.03
C ALA A 45 2.78 1.63 -12.51
N TRP A 46 2.73 0.37 -12.08
CA TRP A 46 2.89 0.02 -10.67
C TRP A 46 4.29 0.38 -10.14
N ALA A 47 5.35 0.21 -10.92
CA ALA A 47 6.70 0.61 -10.52
C ALA A 47 6.81 2.13 -10.31
N HIS A 48 6.29 2.95 -11.25
CA HIS A 48 6.18 4.40 -11.06
C HIS A 48 5.37 4.75 -9.80
N HIS A 49 4.25 4.07 -9.57
CA HIS A 49 3.44 4.27 -8.37
C HIS A 49 4.23 3.99 -7.08
N GLN A 50 5.01 2.91 -7.04
CA GLN A 50 5.85 2.58 -5.88
C GLN A 50 6.98 3.59 -5.67
N LEU A 51 7.51 4.18 -6.73
CA LEU A 51 8.52 5.25 -6.65
C LEU A 51 7.93 6.62 -6.26
N GLY A 52 6.60 6.77 -6.33
CA GLY A 52 5.90 8.02 -6.02
C GLY A 52 5.64 8.91 -7.25
N ASP A 53 5.94 8.42 -8.45
CA ASP A 53 5.64 9.10 -9.72
C ASP A 53 4.16 8.96 -10.09
N TYR A 54 3.27 9.42 -9.21
CA TYR A 54 1.84 9.15 -9.31
C TYR A 54 1.24 9.66 -10.62
N GLN A 55 1.67 10.84 -11.10
CA GLN A 55 1.20 11.40 -12.35
C GLN A 55 1.54 10.49 -13.55
N LYS A 56 2.79 10.00 -13.64
CA LYS A 56 3.19 9.07 -14.70
C LYS A 56 2.42 7.76 -14.61
N SER A 57 2.29 7.20 -13.41
CA SER A 57 1.54 5.95 -13.21
C SER A 57 0.08 6.07 -13.61
N MET A 58 -0.57 7.19 -13.26
CA MET A 58 -1.98 7.44 -13.57
C MET A 58 -2.24 7.50 -15.07
N VAL A 59 -1.38 8.17 -15.83
CA VAL A 59 -1.53 8.25 -17.30
C VAL A 59 -1.58 6.86 -17.92
N ILE A 60 -0.69 5.96 -17.50
CA ILE A 60 -0.65 4.59 -18.01
C ILE A 60 -1.88 3.79 -17.57
N PHE A 61 -2.27 3.88 -16.29
CA PHE A 61 -3.45 3.17 -15.78
C PHE A 61 -4.74 3.64 -16.47
N GLU A 62 -4.93 4.94 -16.65
CA GLU A 62 -6.09 5.48 -17.36
C GLU A 62 -6.12 5.00 -18.81
N GLU A 63 -4.99 5.05 -19.52
CA GLU A 63 -4.89 4.54 -20.89
C GLU A 63 -5.25 3.05 -20.99
N LEU A 64 -4.71 2.20 -20.11
CA LEU A 64 -5.03 0.78 -20.07
C LEU A 64 -6.52 0.55 -19.77
N SER A 65 -7.10 1.28 -18.81
CA SER A 65 -8.52 1.13 -18.47
C SER A 65 -9.47 1.49 -19.62
N MET A 66 -9.13 2.53 -20.40
CA MET A 66 -9.90 2.95 -21.57
C MET A 66 -9.79 1.97 -22.73
N ARG A 67 -8.63 1.34 -22.91
CA ARG A 67 -8.40 0.42 -24.03
C ARG A 67 -8.92 -1.00 -23.78
N HIS A 68 -9.11 -1.36 -22.51
CA HIS A 68 -9.59 -2.67 -22.08
C HIS A 68 -11.01 -2.62 -21.50
N THR A 69 -11.79 -1.55 -21.72
CA THR A 69 -13.13 -1.35 -21.12
C THR A 69 -14.12 -2.48 -21.43
N LEU A 70 -13.95 -3.20 -22.53
CA LEU A 70 -14.74 -4.39 -22.90
C LEU A 70 -13.79 -5.58 -23.09
N PRO A 71 -13.35 -6.24 -22.00
CA PRO A 71 -12.39 -7.33 -22.10
C PRO A 71 -13.06 -8.58 -22.69
N GLU A 72 -12.50 -9.10 -23.78
CA GLU A 72 -12.94 -10.32 -24.45
C GLU A 72 -12.29 -11.57 -23.86
N THR A 73 -11.14 -11.41 -23.21
CA THR A 73 -10.40 -12.51 -22.56
C THR A 73 -10.24 -12.30 -21.05
N ALA A 74 -9.95 -13.39 -20.33
CA ALA A 74 -9.61 -13.31 -18.91
C ALA A 74 -8.36 -12.45 -18.66
N GLY A 75 -7.34 -12.55 -19.52
CA GLY A 75 -6.13 -11.74 -19.38
C GLY A 75 -6.36 -10.25 -19.57
N GLU A 76 -7.24 -9.85 -20.50
CA GLU A 76 -7.65 -8.45 -20.67
C GLU A 76 -8.45 -7.94 -19.48
N ARG A 77 -9.30 -8.80 -18.89
CA ARG A 77 -10.03 -8.47 -17.67
C ARG A 77 -9.06 -8.23 -16.50
N ASP A 78 -8.05 -9.06 -16.34
CA ASP A 78 -7.02 -8.89 -15.30
C ASP A 78 -6.28 -7.56 -15.47
N VAL A 79 -5.95 -7.18 -16.72
CA VAL A 79 -5.34 -5.88 -17.04
C VAL A 79 -6.29 -4.73 -16.68
N LEU A 80 -7.55 -4.77 -17.11
CA LEU A 80 -8.55 -3.75 -16.81
C LEU A 80 -8.70 -3.58 -15.29
N GLU A 81 -8.92 -4.67 -14.57
CA GLU A 81 -9.13 -4.63 -13.13
C GLU A 81 -7.90 -4.06 -12.40
N SER A 82 -6.69 -4.48 -12.79
CA SER A 82 -5.47 -3.94 -12.19
C SER A 82 -5.26 -2.46 -12.53
N ALA A 83 -5.59 -2.04 -13.75
CA ALA A 83 -5.54 -0.65 -14.17
C ALA A 83 -6.52 0.22 -13.38
N LEU A 84 -7.78 -0.21 -13.23
CA LEU A 84 -8.80 0.48 -12.42
C LEU A 84 -8.38 0.63 -10.96
N ARG A 85 -7.81 -0.44 -10.36
CA ARG A 85 -7.22 -0.37 -9.01
C ARG A 85 -6.07 0.64 -8.95
N GLY A 86 -5.21 0.67 -9.97
CA GLY A 86 -4.14 1.65 -10.13
C GLY A 86 -4.65 3.10 -10.19
N VAL A 87 -5.73 3.35 -10.95
CA VAL A 87 -6.39 4.66 -11.01
C VAL A 87 -6.90 5.06 -9.62
N VAL A 88 -7.60 4.18 -8.90
CA VAL A 88 -8.08 4.46 -7.54
C VAL A 88 -6.92 4.83 -6.61
N HIS A 89 -5.84 4.04 -6.63
CA HIS A 89 -4.65 4.34 -5.86
C HIS A 89 -4.06 5.71 -6.21
N GLY A 90 -3.97 6.06 -7.50
CA GLY A 90 -3.51 7.36 -7.97
C GLY A 90 -4.37 8.52 -7.49
N LEU A 91 -5.71 8.38 -7.57
CA LEU A 91 -6.66 9.39 -7.07
C LEU A 91 -6.48 9.63 -5.58
N ILE A 92 -6.39 8.56 -4.77
CA ILE A 92 -6.18 8.68 -3.32
C ILE A 92 -4.89 9.46 -2.99
N GLN A 93 -3.80 9.24 -3.75
CA GLN A 93 -2.52 9.88 -3.49
C GLN A 93 -2.43 11.34 -3.98
N THR A 94 -3.16 11.70 -5.05
CA THR A 94 -2.97 12.99 -5.74
C THR A 94 -3.99 14.05 -5.34
N ASN A 95 -5.29 13.73 -5.39
CA ASN A 95 -6.37 14.70 -5.20
C ASN A 95 -7.41 14.24 -4.15
N GLY A 96 -7.45 12.93 -3.86
CA GLY A 96 -8.46 12.28 -3.05
C GLY A 96 -9.87 12.54 -3.55
N ASP A 97 -10.08 12.44 -4.87
CA ASP A 97 -11.40 12.43 -5.52
C ASP A 97 -12.13 11.13 -5.16
N PHE A 98 -12.69 11.09 -3.95
CA PHE A 98 -13.33 9.88 -3.44
C PHE A 98 -14.66 9.55 -4.13
N ALA A 99 -15.29 10.51 -4.83
CA ALA A 99 -16.48 10.25 -5.62
C ALA A 99 -16.14 9.38 -6.85
N ARG A 100 -15.06 9.72 -7.56
CA ARG A 100 -14.54 8.88 -8.65
C ARG A 100 -14.02 7.53 -8.14
N VAL A 101 -13.42 7.49 -6.95
CA VAL A 101 -13.02 6.22 -6.31
C VAL A 101 -14.23 5.33 -6.07
N GLU A 102 -15.32 5.85 -5.51
CA GLU A 102 -16.54 5.06 -5.25
C GLU A 102 -17.15 4.50 -6.54
N LEU A 103 -17.18 5.31 -7.61
CA LEU A 103 -17.67 4.87 -8.92
C LEU A 103 -16.85 3.67 -9.44
N ILE A 104 -15.52 3.80 -9.49
CA ILE A 104 -14.63 2.75 -10.00
C ILE A 104 -14.72 1.50 -9.12
N MET A 105 -14.79 1.66 -7.80
CA MET A 105 -14.91 0.55 -6.86
C MET A 105 -16.21 -0.23 -7.03
N GLY A 106 -17.28 0.40 -7.52
CA GLY A 106 -18.55 -0.26 -7.86
C GLY A 106 -18.45 -1.21 -9.06
N ASP A 107 -17.48 -0.98 -9.94
CA ASP A 107 -17.24 -1.78 -11.15
C ASP A 107 -16.25 -2.94 -10.92
N LEU A 108 -15.51 -2.92 -9.80
CA LEU A 108 -14.53 -3.96 -9.48
C LEU A 108 -15.22 -5.19 -8.84
N PRO A 109 -14.89 -6.43 -9.28
CA PRO A 109 -15.42 -7.62 -8.66
C PRO A 109 -14.85 -7.80 -7.24
N PRO A 110 -15.58 -8.46 -6.32
CA PRO A 110 -15.07 -8.77 -4.99
C PRO A 110 -13.81 -9.65 -5.05
N SER A 111 -12.71 -9.16 -4.47
CA SER A 111 -11.44 -9.88 -4.33
C SER A 111 -10.60 -9.30 -3.18
N LEU A 112 -9.53 -9.99 -2.76
CA LEU A 112 -8.60 -9.44 -1.77
C LEU A 112 -7.96 -8.14 -2.27
N GLU A 113 -7.68 -8.05 -3.56
CA GLU A 113 -7.13 -6.85 -4.18
C GLU A 113 -8.14 -5.69 -4.16
N SER A 114 -9.45 -5.94 -4.32
CA SER A 114 -10.48 -4.89 -4.21
C SER A 114 -10.62 -4.44 -2.76
N ASP A 115 -10.51 -5.38 -1.81
CA ASP A 115 -10.57 -5.10 -0.38
C ASP A 115 -9.39 -4.25 0.09
N ASN A 116 -8.19 -4.54 -0.44
CA ASN A 116 -7.02 -3.71 -0.22
C ASN A 116 -7.23 -2.29 -0.76
N VAL A 117 -7.76 -2.13 -1.97
CA VAL A 117 -8.02 -0.81 -2.56
C VAL A 117 -9.07 -0.05 -1.74
N TYR A 118 -10.16 -0.73 -1.35
CA TYR A 118 -11.17 -0.17 -0.45
C TYR A 118 -10.54 0.35 0.85
N LEU A 119 -9.69 -0.45 1.51
CA LEU A 119 -9.05 -0.04 2.76
C LEU A 119 -8.02 1.08 2.57
N ASN A 120 -7.38 1.19 1.41
CA ASN A 120 -6.58 2.37 1.06
C ASN A 120 -7.47 3.62 0.95
N ALA A 121 -8.66 3.51 0.34
CA ALA A 121 -9.60 4.62 0.25
C ALA A 121 -10.10 5.06 1.64
N VAL A 122 -10.50 4.10 2.48
CA VAL A 122 -10.92 4.37 3.87
C VAL A 122 -9.79 5.00 4.69
N LEU A 123 -8.56 4.50 4.55
CA LEU A 123 -7.40 5.10 5.21
C LEU A 123 -7.15 6.54 4.72
N GLY A 124 -7.28 6.79 3.41
CA GLY A 124 -7.17 8.12 2.83
C GLY A 124 -8.19 9.10 3.42
N ARG A 125 -9.45 8.67 3.55
CA ARG A 125 -10.53 9.43 4.19
C ARG A 125 -10.25 9.70 5.67
N ALA A 126 -9.85 8.68 6.43
CA ALA A 126 -9.53 8.81 7.84
C ALA A 126 -8.40 9.84 8.09
N ARG A 127 -7.37 9.88 7.24
CA ARG A 127 -6.29 10.88 7.31
C ARG A 127 -6.76 12.31 7.05
N LYS A 128 -7.83 12.50 6.28
CA LYS A 128 -8.48 13.80 6.08
C LYS A 128 -9.48 14.15 7.20
N GLY A 129 -9.64 13.28 8.19
CA GLY A 129 -10.61 13.45 9.27
C GLY A 129 -12.06 13.13 8.87
N GLU A 130 -12.29 12.51 7.71
CA GLU A 130 -13.63 12.08 7.32
C GLU A 130 -14.12 10.92 8.19
N ALA A 131 -15.44 10.87 8.41
CA ALA A 131 -16.09 9.75 9.09
C ALA A 131 -15.87 8.44 8.31
N ILE A 132 -15.55 7.37 9.03
CA ILE A 132 -15.43 6.02 8.44
C ILE A 132 -16.46 5.10 9.09
N LYS A 133 -16.73 3.97 8.43
CA LYS A 133 -17.57 2.90 8.98
C LYS A 133 -16.67 1.81 9.55
N PRO A 134 -16.34 1.83 10.86
CA PRO A 134 -15.39 0.88 11.45
C PRO A 134 -15.84 -0.58 11.32
N GLU A 135 -17.15 -0.84 11.32
CA GLU A 135 -17.72 -2.17 11.13
C GLU A 135 -17.32 -2.78 9.78
N ASN A 136 -17.30 -1.98 8.71
CA ASN A 136 -16.86 -2.43 7.38
C ASN A 136 -15.35 -2.69 7.35
N VAL A 137 -14.56 -1.89 8.07
CA VAL A 137 -13.11 -2.09 8.18
C VAL A 137 -12.82 -3.39 8.90
N VAL A 138 -13.44 -3.60 10.06
CA VAL A 138 -13.23 -4.80 10.88
C VAL A 138 -13.72 -6.05 10.16
N TRP A 139 -14.87 -6.02 9.51
CA TRP A 139 -15.38 -7.16 8.74
C TRP A 139 -14.38 -7.61 7.66
N ARG A 140 -13.79 -6.68 6.91
CA ARG A 140 -12.78 -7.01 5.87
C ARG A 140 -11.48 -7.55 6.45
N ILE A 141 -11.05 -7.01 7.59
CA ILE A 141 -9.88 -7.54 8.32
C ILE A 141 -10.15 -8.99 8.71
N MET A 142 -11.30 -9.28 9.32
CA MET A 142 -11.65 -10.63 9.77
C MET A 142 -11.79 -11.60 8.60
N ALA A 143 -12.52 -11.23 7.55
CA ALA A 143 -12.64 -12.04 6.33
C ALA A 143 -11.27 -12.36 5.70
N THR A 144 -10.33 -11.41 5.75
CA THR A 144 -8.96 -11.62 5.27
C THR A 144 -8.16 -12.58 6.16
N LEU A 145 -8.35 -12.51 7.47
CA LEU A 145 -7.70 -13.42 8.42
C LEU A 145 -8.25 -14.84 8.34
N ASP A 146 -9.51 -15.01 7.94
CA ASP A 146 -10.10 -16.34 7.70
C ASP A 146 -9.66 -16.95 6.36
N ALA A 147 -9.23 -16.13 5.40
CA ALA A 147 -8.85 -16.53 4.05
C ALA A 147 -7.39 -17.04 3.95
N VAL A 148 -7.10 -18.18 4.59
CA VAL A 148 -5.81 -18.88 4.46
C VAL A 148 -5.73 -19.70 3.16
N PRO A 149 -4.55 -19.83 2.51
CA PRO A 149 -3.26 -19.28 2.89
C PRO A 149 -3.12 -17.77 2.61
N TYR A 150 -2.39 -17.07 3.47
CA TYR A 150 -2.19 -15.63 3.34
C TYR A 150 -1.30 -15.25 2.16
N LYS A 151 -1.59 -14.07 1.60
CA LYS A 151 -0.79 -13.39 0.57
C LYS A 151 -0.28 -12.05 1.10
N THR A 152 0.68 -11.43 0.42
CA THR A 152 1.16 -10.09 0.77
C THR A 152 0.02 -9.06 0.86
N VAL A 153 -0.98 -9.17 -0.02
CA VAL A 153 -2.19 -8.33 0.00
C VAL A 153 -3.01 -8.49 1.28
N SER A 154 -3.01 -9.68 1.90
CA SER A 154 -3.64 -9.90 3.21
C SER A 154 -2.99 -9.02 4.29
N GLY A 155 -1.66 -8.88 4.25
CA GLY A 155 -0.93 -7.97 5.13
C GLY A 155 -1.28 -6.50 4.87
N HIS A 156 -1.50 -6.11 3.61
CA HIS A 156 -1.93 -4.76 3.25
C HIS A 156 -3.30 -4.42 3.84
N ILE A 157 -4.27 -5.33 3.70
CA ILE A 157 -5.61 -5.18 4.25
C ILE A 157 -5.54 -4.96 5.76
N VAL A 158 -4.90 -5.88 6.50
CA VAL A 158 -4.84 -5.81 7.96
C VAL A 158 -4.12 -4.53 8.41
N SER A 159 -2.98 -4.19 7.77
CA SER A 159 -2.20 -3.00 8.11
C SER A 159 -2.96 -1.70 7.82
N ASN A 160 -3.59 -1.59 6.64
CA ASN A 160 -4.33 -0.40 6.23
C ASN A 160 -5.58 -0.21 7.10
N GLY A 161 -6.32 -1.29 7.37
CA GLY A 161 -7.50 -1.24 8.22
C GLY A 161 -7.17 -0.86 9.66
N ALA A 162 -6.14 -1.47 10.28
CA ALA A 162 -5.69 -1.10 11.62
C ALA A 162 -5.28 0.38 11.68
N PHE A 163 -4.57 0.87 10.67
CA PHE A 163 -4.13 2.26 10.64
C PHE A 163 -5.27 3.24 10.30
N ALA A 164 -6.28 2.82 9.54
CA ALA A 164 -7.48 3.63 9.29
C ALA A 164 -8.26 3.86 10.60
N LEU A 165 -8.48 2.79 11.38
CA LEU A 165 -9.08 2.88 12.71
C LEU A 165 -8.24 3.77 13.64
N HIS A 166 -6.91 3.64 13.61
CA HIS A 166 -6.02 4.52 14.38
C HIS A 166 -6.18 6.00 14.01
N ASN A 167 -6.21 6.34 12.72
CA ASN A 167 -6.41 7.74 12.27
C ASN A 167 -7.82 8.27 12.59
N ALA A 168 -8.80 7.38 12.75
CA ALA A 168 -10.17 7.70 13.11
C ALA A 168 -10.45 7.58 14.62
N ALA A 169 -9.43 7.51 15.48
CA ALA A 169 -9.59 7.25 16.93
C ALA A 169 -10.46 8.25 17.70
N GLY A 170 -10.70 9.45 17.12
CA GLY A 170 -11.61 10.44 17.68
C GLY A 170 -13.10 10.10 17.52
N GLN A 171 -13.47 9.20 16.61
CA GLN A 171 -14.86 8.80 16.35
C GLN A 171 -15.36 7.84 17.43
N ASP A 172 -16.56 8.06 17.96
CA ASP A 172 -17.11 7.26 19.07
C ASP A 172 -17.27 5.79 18.69
N GLU A 173 -17.66 5.53 17.45
CA GLU A 173 -17.84 4.19 16.88
C GLU A 173 -16.52 3.44 16.73
N VAL A 174 -15.38 4.15 16.68
CA VAL A 174 -14.04 3.55 16.53
C VAL A 174 -13.44 3.17 17.89
N LYS A 175 -13.78 3.90 18.97
CA LYS A 175 -13.22 3.70 20.32
C LYS A 175 -13.21 2.24 20.80
N PRO A 176 -14.28 1.43 20.58
CA PRO A 176 -14.29 0.02 20.99
C PRO A 176 -13.18 -0.83 20.37
N TYR A 177 -12.65 -0.43 19.21
CA TYR A 177 -11.64 -1.18 18.46
C TYR A 177 -10.19 -0.75 18.76
N LEU A 178 -9.99 0.38 19.44
CA LEU A 178 -8.64 0.89 19.76
C LEU A 178 -7.76 -0.12 20.54
N PRO A 179 -8.29 -0.88 21.53
CA PRO A 179 -7.48 -1.83 22.29
C PRO A 179 -6.87 -2.97 21.47
N ILE A 180 -7.45 -3.32 20.30
CA ILE A 180 -6.98 -4.43 19.48
C ILE A 180 -5.98 -4.03 18.39
N LEU A 181 -5.82 -2.72 18.12
CA LEU A 181 -4.99 -2.24 17.02
C LEU A 181 -3.52 -2.68 17.09
N PRO A 182 -2.85 -2.69 18.27
CA PRO A 182 -1.49 -3.23 18.38
C PRO A 182 -1.41 -4.69 17.92
N GLY A 183 -2.39 -5.53 18.30
CA GLY A 183 -2.43 -6.92 17.88
C GLY A 183 -2.58 -7.06 16.36
N LEU A 184 -3.50 -6.29 15.76
CA LEU A 184 -3.74 -6.33 14.31
C LEU A 184 -2.51 -5.92 13.50
N ILE A 185 -1.81 -4.85 13.90
CA ILE A 185 -0.64 -4.40 13.15
C ILE A 185 0.53 -5.39 13.25
N PHE A 186 0.72 -6.07 14.39
CA PHE A 186 1.70 -7.16 14.50
C PHE A 186 1.33 -8.39 13.67
N VAL A 187 0.04 -8.72 13.56
CA VAL A 187 -0.43 -9.76 12.63
C VAL A 187 -0.08 -9.39 11.19
N ALA A 188 -0.31 -8.15 10.77
CA ALA A 188 0.07 -7.68 9.44
C ALA A 188 1.58 -7.81 9.17
N ILE A 189 2.42 -7.39 10.12
CA ILE A 189 3.89 -7.56 10.03
C ILE A 189 4.27 -9.04 9.88
N ARG A 190 3.63 -9.93 10.65
CA ARG A 190 3.89 -11.37 10.54
C ARG A 190 3.47 -11.94 9.18
N ILE A 191 2.32 -11.51 8.64
CA ILE A 191 1.89 -11.88 7.28
C ILE A 191 2.93 -11.43 6.25
N TYR A 192 3.42 -10.19 6.35
CA TYR A 192 4.48 -9.71 5.44
C TYR A 192 5.75 -10.55 5.52
N ASN A 193 6.20 -10.90 6.73
CA ASN A 193 7.39 -11.72 6.91
C ASN A 193 7.22 -13.12 6.29
N VAL A 194 6.09 -13.80 6.50
CA VAL A 194 5.89 -15.17 5.97
C VAL A 194 5.61 -15.19 4.47
N THR A 195 5.09 -14.09 3.91
CA THR A 195 4.82 -13.98 2.46
C THR A 195 6.01 -13.41 1.68
N GLY A 196 7.11 -13.05 2.35
CA GLY A 196 8.28 -12.47 1.71
C GLY A 196 8.02 -11.09 1.10
N ALA A 197 7.18 -10.27 1.73
CA ALA A 197 6.86 -8.94 1.24
C ALA A 197 8.11 -8.04 1.15
N ALA A 198 8.13 -7.16 0.14
CA ALA A 198 9.21 -6.20 -0.05
C ALA A 198 9.46 -5.32 1.19
N LYS A 199 10.73 -4.92 1.38
CA LYS A 199 11.18 -4.18 2.58
C LYS A 199 10.42 -2.87 2.82
N ASN A 200 9.98 -2.19 1.76
CA ASN A 200 9.19 -0.96 1.86
C ASN A 200 7.84 -1.20 2.56
N HIS A 201 7.21 -2.37 2.36
CA HIS A 201 5.98 -2.74 3.05
C HIS A 201 6.21 -3.00 4.53
N LEU A 202 7.28 -3.74 4.86
CA LEU A 202 7.70 -3.97 6.25
C LEU A 202 8.06 -2.66 6.96
N ALA A 203 8.81 -1.78 6.31
CA ALA A 203 9.23 -0.48 6.84
C ALA A 203 8.00 0.41 7.16
N GLY A 204 7.03 0.45 6.24
CA GLY A 204 5.78 1.19 6.45
C GLY A 204 4.91 0.58 7.55
N ALA A 205 4.84 -0.74 7.65
CA ALA A 205 4.08 -1.44 8.68
C ALA A 205 4.68 -1.23 10.08
N ALA A 206 6.01 -1.32 10.22
CA ALA A 206 6.71 -1.04 11.45
C ALA A 206 6.50 0.42 11.90
N TYR A 207 6.53 1.38 10.97
CA TYR A 207 6.22 2.78 11.32
C TYR A 207 4.80 2.95 11.87
N ARG A 208 3.81 2.33 11.22
CA ARG A 208 2.41 2.34 11.69
C ARG A 208 2.27 1.64 13.04
N ALA A 209 2.98 0.53 13.25
CA ALA A 209 3.01 -0.18 14.52
C ALA A 209 3.55 0.71 15.64
N SER A 210 4.59 1.50 15.35
CA SER A 210 5.15 2.46 16.28
C SER A 210 4.11 3.51 16.73
N LEU A 211 3.42 4.15 15.78
CA LEU A 211 2.39 5.14 16.06
C LEU A 211 1.20 4.57 16.84
N ILE A 212 0.75 3.37 16.46
CA ILE A 212 -0.34 2.65 17.14
C ILE A 212 0.08 2.29 18.58
N CYS A 213 1.27 1.75 18.77
CA CYS A 213 1.79 1.41 20.10
C CYS A 213 1.99 2.65 20.97
N GLU A 214 2.47 3.77 20.40
CA GLU A 214 2.60 5.03 21.12
C GLU A 214 1.24 5.46 21.69
N SER A 215 0.20 5.46 20.85
CA SER A 215 -1.15 5.87 21.26
C SER A 215 -1.79 4.92 22.27
N ALA A 216 -1.39 3.64 22.27
CA ALA A 216 -1.79 2.66 23.27
C ALA A 216 -0.98 2.74 24.58
N GLY A 217 0.01 3.66 24.67
CA GLY A 217 0.91 3.76 25.82
C GLY A 217 1.99 2.68 25.88
N TRP A 218 2.16 1.88 24.82
CA TRP A 218 3.14 0.79 24.73
C TRP A 218 4.50 1.32 24.26
N LEU A 219 5.07 2.28 25.00
CA LEU A 219 6.21 3.09 24.57
C LEU A 219 7.45 2.27 24.20
N LYS A 220 7.71 1.16 24.91
CA LYS A 220 8.84 0.26 24.58
C LYS A 220 8.67 -0.39 23.21
N PHE A 221 7.47 -0.87 22.89
CA PHE A 221 7.17 -1.44 21.58
C PHE A 221 7.17 -0.35 20.50
N ALA A 222 6.62 0.82 20.81
CA ALA A 222 6.66 1.96 19.90
C ALA A 222 8.10 2.29 19.48
N LEU A 223 9.03 2.35 20.44
CA LEU A 223 10.44 2.63 20.18
C LEU A 223 11.09 1.54 19.30
N ILE A 224 10.89 0.27 19.63
CA ILE A 224 11.45 -0.86 18.87
C ILE A 224 10.99 -0.80 17.40
N GLU A 225 9.70 -0.57 17.17
CA GLU A 225 9.15 -0.53 15.82
C GLU A 225 9.57 0.72 15.04
N ALA A 226 9.76 1.87 15.72
CA ALA A 226 10.36 3.05 15.11
C ALA A 226 11.80 2.79 14.66
N GLN A 227 12.60 2.12 15.48
CA GLN A 227 13.98 1.74 15.16
C GLN A 227 14.04 0.76 13.98
N THR A 228 13.18 -0.28 14.00
CA THR A 228 13.04 -1.22 12.87
C THR A 228 12.68 -0.49 11.58
N SER A 229 11.67 0.38 11.63
CA SER A 229 11.25 1.16 10.47
C SER A 229 12.37 2.06 9.96
N HIS A 230 13.07 2.76 10.86
CA HIS A 230 14.18 3.65 10.52
C HIS A 230 15.31 2.88 9.82
N GLY A 231 15.71 1.72 10.34
CA GLY A 231 16.73 0.88 9.74
C GLY A 231 16.37 0.44 8.31
N LEU A 232 15.13 -0.02 8.10
CA LEU A 232 14.65 -0.43 6.78
C LEU A 232 14.58 0.74 5.79
N TRP A 233 14.07 1.90 6.21
CA TRP A 233 14.03 3.09 5.35
C TRP A 233 15.43 3.64 5.03
N THR A 234 16.37 3.54 5.97
CA THR A 234 17.77 3.91 5.73
C THR A 234 18.37 3.02 4.64
N GLU A 235 18.15 1.71 4.73
CA GLU A 235 18.61 0.77 3.71
C GLU A 235 17.99 1.04 2.34
N LEU A 236 16.67 1.25 2.28
CA LEU A 236 15.95 1.55 1.03
C LEU A 236 16.38 2.88 0.40
N ALA A 237 16.57 3.92 1.22
CA ALA A 237 17.06 5.21 0.73
C ALA A 237 18.50 5.11 0.20
N GLY A 238 19.34 4.25 0.78
CA GLY A 238 20.70 4.02 0.32
C GLY A 238 20.81 3.13 -0.94
N SER A 239 19.90 2.16 -1.11
CA SER A 239 19.95 1.18 -2.20
C SER A 239 19.10 1.58 -3.41
N GLU A 240 17.82 1.87 -3.19
CA GLU A 240 16.89 2.23 -4.25
C GLU A 240 16.82 3.75 -4.45
N GLY A 241 17.05 4.56 -3.41
CA GLY A 241 17.04 6.02 -3.48
C GLY A 241 15.70 6.65 -3.89
N GLY A 242 15.63 7.98 -3.91
CA GLY A 242 14.48 8.76 -4.37
C GLY A 242 13.70 9.46 -3.26
N ASP A 243 13.05 10.56 -3.64
CA ASP A 243 12.46 11.54 -2.71
C ASP A 243 11.45 10.92 -1.76
N ARG A 244 10.67 9.92 -2.23
CA ARG A 244 9.71 9.20 -1.38
C ARG A 244 10.38 8.49 -0.20
N TYR A 245 11.49 7.79 -0.42
CA TYR A 245 12.15 7.03 0.64
C TYR A 245 12.86 7.95 1.62
N TYR A 246 13.51 9.01 1.12
CA TYR A 246 14.09 10.05 1.99
C TYR A 246 13.01 10.75 2.81
N SER A 247 11.87 11.12 2.21
CA SER A 247 10.74 11.71 2.93
C SER A 247 10.25 10.81 4.06
N LYS A 248 10.07 9.50 3.78
CA LYS A 248 9.65 8.53 4.82
C LYS A 248 10.70 8.31 5.90
N LEU A 249 11.98 8.29 5.54
CA LEU A 249 13.06 8.22 6.52
C LEU A 249 13.02 9.42 7.47
N MET A 250 12.83 10.64 6.96
CA MET A 250 12.76 11.85 7.78
C MET A 250 11.53 11.88 8.70
N GLU A 251 10.36 11.40 8.23
CA GLU A 251 9.17 11.24 9.06
C GLU A 251 9.44 10.30 10.25
N VAL A 252 10.04 9.15 9.97
CA VAL A 252 10.33 8.13 10.98
C VAL A 252 11.42 8.62 11.95
N GLN A 253 12.46 9.27 11.45
CA GLN A 253 13.54 9.82 12.27
C GLN A 253 13.00 10.88 13.25
N THR A 254 12.13 11.76 12.78
CA THR A 254 11.46 12.76 13.63
C THR A 254 10.67 12.09 14.75
N HIS A 255 9.90 11.05 14.41
CA HIS A 255 9.11 10.30 15.38
C HIS A 255 10.00 9.53 16.39
N LEU A 256 11.09 8.93 15.93
CA LEU A 256 12.04 8.21 16.76
C LEU A 256 12.68 9.14 17.80
N MET A 257 13.15 10.32 17.39
CA MET A 257 13.72 11.31 18.32
C MET A 257 12.72 11.73 19.41
N LYS A 258 11.44 11.89 19.05
CA LYS A 258 10.36 12.17 20.00
C LYS A 258 10.23 11.03 21.04
N LEU A 259 10.15 9.78 20.60
CA LEU A 259 10.02 8.62 21.48
C LEU A 259 11.23 8.46 22.40
N GLU A 260 12.44 8.65 21.90
CA GLU A 260 13.67 8.62 22.72
C GLU A 260 13.65 9.70 23.81
N GLY A 261 13.14 10.89 23.47
CA GLY A 261 12.93 11.98 24.44
C GLY A 261 11.92 11.62 25.52
N MET A 262 10.83 10.92 25.17
CA MET A 262 9.81 10.46 26.13
C MET A 262 10.38 9.39 27.07
N MET A 263 11.16 8.44 26.54
CA MET A 263 11.78 7.38 27.32
C MET A 263 12.81 7.92 28.32
N LYS A 264 13.60 8.93 27.94
CA LYS A 264 14.57 9.59 28.83
C LYS A 264 13.91 10.32 30.01
N LYS A 265 12.68 10.80 29.85
CA LYS A 265 11.90 11.48 30.92
C LYS A 265 11.16 10.52 31.85
N SER A 266 11.04 9.25 31.46
CA SER A 266 10.30 8.23 32.19
C SER A 266 11.19 7.36 33.08
N ASN A 267 12.52 7.56 33.01
CA ASN A 267 13.54 6.96 33.86
C ASN A 267 14.07 7.99 34.85
#